data_AF-A0A1R0H9K9-F1
#
_entry.id   AF-A0A1R0H9K9-F1
#
_cell.length_a   1.000
_cell.length_b   1.000
_cell.length_c   1.000
_cell.angle_alpha   90.00
_cell.angle_beta   90.00
_cell.angle_gamma   90.00
#
_symmetry.space_group_name_H-M   'P 1'
#
loop_
_entity.id
_entity.type
_entity.pdbx_description
1 polymer ?
#
loop_
_entity_poly.entity_id
_entity_poly.type
_entity_poly.pdbx_seq_one_letter_code
_entity_poly.pdbx_strand_id
1 'polypeptide(L)'
;MPKLSQEPSENQKEYLSTERELSSIPRVASNNKEPDVWEYPSPQQFYNALERKGMGVEEEDVEIMVQIHNFLNEGAWEEVLKWEKLQAHKCDMIKLTRLQGRPNDLSPKARILGWFK
;
A
#
# COMPACT_ATOMS: atom_id res chain seq x y z
N MET A 1 -5.30 -3.16 11.21
CA MET A 1 -5.45 -3.71 9.84
C MET A 1 -6.31 -4.96 9.90
N PRO A 2 -7.01 -5.33 8.81
CA PRO A 2 -7.71 -6.62 8.76
C PRO A 2 -6.70 -7.77 8.93
N LYS A 3 -7.09 -8.83 9.63
CA LYS A 3 -6.27 -10.04 9.76
C LYS A 3 -6.43 -10.86 8.47
N LEU A 4 -5.39 -10.87 7.62
CA LEU A 4 -5.38 -11.60 6.35
C LEU A 4 -4.74 -12.98 6.54
N SER A 5 -5.31 -14.00 5.88
CA SER A 5 -4.75 -15.36 5.91
C SER A 5 -3.40 -15.42 5.19
N GLN A 6 -2.48 -16.18 5.79
CA GLN A 6 -1.15 -16.55 5.28
C GLN A 6 -1.12 -18.00 4.78
N GLU A 7 -2.27 -18.68 4.77
CA GLU A 7 -2.34 -20.05 4.25
C GLU A 7 -2.26 -20.01 2.72
N PRO A 8 -1.53 -20.96 2.09
CA PRO A 8 -1.52 -21.10 0.65
C PRO A 8 -2.93 -21.27 0.08
N SER A 9 -3.16 -20.73 -1.12
CA SER A 9 -4.42 -20.95 -1.84
C SER A 9 -4.51 -22.39 -2.37
N GLU A 10 -5.73 -22.88 -2.65
CA GLU A 10 -5.95 -24.27 -3.11
C GLU A 10 -5.14 -24.65 -4.36
N ASN A 11 -4.88 -23.69 -5.25
CA ASN A 11 -4.19 -23.92 -6.53
C ASN A 11 -2.72 -23.49 -6.53
N GLN A 12 -2.21 -22.99 -5.40
CA GLN A 12 -0.84 -22.51 -5.29
C GLN A 12 0.16 -23.66 -5.34
N LYS A 13 1.21 -23.51 -6.12
CA LYS A 13 2.23 -24.56 -6.32
C LYS A 13 3.57 -24.18 -5.70
N GLU A 14 3.91 -22.91 -5.76
CA GLU A 14 5.17 -22.36 -5.28
C GLU A 14 5.03 -21.85 -3.85
N TYR A 15 6.16 -21.82 -3.15
CA TYR A 15 6.23 -21.21 -1.83
C TYR A 15 6.29 -19.69 -1.96
N LEU A 16 5.37 -18.99 -1.31
CA LEU A 16 5.41 -17.54 -1.17
C LEU A 16 5.76 -17.15 0.25
N SER A 17 6.67 -16.20 0.41
CA SER A 17 7.07 -15.73 1.73
C SER A 17 5.86 -15.19 2.51
N THR A 18 5.82 -15.51 3.80
CA THR A 18 4.83 -15.00 4.76
C THR A 18 5.37 -13.81 5.57
N GLU A 19 6.65 -13.45 5.36
CA GLU A 19 7.29 -12.33 6.02
C GLU A 19 6.68 -11.00 5.57
N ARG A 20 6.55 -10.08 6.51
CA ARG A 20 5.96 -8.76 6.30
C ARG A 20 7.01 -7.69 6.58
N GLU A 21 6.90 -6.59 5.86
CA GLU A 21 7.81 -5.47 5.95
C GLU A 21 7.14 -4.28 6.64
N LEU A 22 7.88 -3.60 7.51
CA LEU A 22 7.44 -2.35 8.13
C LEU A 22 7.75 -1.16 7.22
N SER A 23 6.75 -0.32 7.00
CA SER A 23 6.89 0.94 6.27
C SER A 23 7.66 2.00 7.07
N SER A 24 8.10 3.06 6.39
CA SER A 24 8.56 4.28 7.05
C SER A 24 7.40 5.21 7.49
N ILE A 25 6.17 4.87 7.10
CA ILE A 25 5.00 5.73 7.18
C ILE A 25 4.41 5.68 8.59
N PRO A 26 4.38 6.80 9.34
CA PRO A 26 3.74 6.83 10.65
C PRO A 26 2.22 6.68 10.53
N ARG A 27 1.65 5.81 11.34
CA ARG A 27 0.22 5.56 11.45
C ARG A 27 -0.38 6.38 12.59
N VAL A 28 -1.61 6.84 12.42
CA VAL A 28 -2.40 7.38 13.53
C VAL A 28 -2.75 6.22 14.48
N ALA A 29 -2.06 6.13 15.62
CA ALA A 29 -2.29 5.08 16.62
C ALA A 29 -3.69 5.23 17.25
N SER A 30 -4.36 4.10 17.51
CA SER A 30 -5.60 4.04 18.30
C SER A 30 -5.34 4.09 19.82
N ASN A 31 -4.07 3.97 20.24
CA ASN A 31 -3.64 3.81 21.62
C ASN A 31 -2.23 4.39 21.73
N ASN A 32 -2.07 5.47 22.50
CA ASN A 32 -0.93 6.41 22.55
C ASN A 32 0.44 5.83 22.96
N LYS A 33 0.91 4.72 22.38
CA LYS A 33 2.25 4.17 22.60
C LYS A 33 3.00 4.09 21.26
N GLU A 34 4.14 4.79 21.20
CA GLU A 34 5.14 4.79 20.09
C GLU A 34 4.60 5.23 18.71
N PRO A 35 5.44 5.65 17.76
CA PRO A 35 5.00 5.77 16.37
C PRO A 35 4.80 4.36 15.80
N ASP A 36 3.56 3.88 15.90
CA ASP A 36 3.09 2.72 15.15
C ASP A 36 3.18 3.03 13.66
N VAL A 37 3.85 2.20 12.87
CA VAL A 37 4.01 2.37 11.42
C VAL A 37 3.07 1.44 10.67
N TRP A 38 2.87 1.68 9.37
CA TRP A 38 2.14 0.71 8.54
C TRP A 38 3.00 -0.54 8.30
N GLU A 39 2.34 -1.69 8.20
CA GLU A 39 2.98 -2.97 7.89
C GLU A 39 2.39 -3.50 6.57
N TYR A 40 3.25 -3.70 5.59
CA TYR A 40 2.85 -4.15 4.27
C TYR A 40 2.39 -5.63 4.29
N PRO A 41 1.52 -6.04 3.35
CA PRO A 41 1.18 -7.46 3.21
C PRO A 41 2.41 -8.26 2.78
N SER A 42 2.50 -9.51 3.21
CA SER A 42 3.49 -10.46 2.68
C SER A 42 3.18 -10.84 1.23
N PRO A 43 4.14 -11.42 0.48
CA PRO A 43 3.89 -12.07 -0.80
C PRO A 43 2.69 -13.02 -0.77
N GLN A 44 2.61 -13.90 0.23
CA GLN A 44 1.49 -14.82 0.38
C GLN A 44 0.14 -14.11 0.59
N GLN A 45 0.09 -13.07 1.43
CA GLN A 45 -1.13 -12.28 1.64
C GLN A 45 -1.55 -11.50 0.38
N PHE A 46 -0.58 -11.00 -0.38
CA PHE A 46 -0.80 -10.28 -1.61
C PHE A 46 -1.36 -11.21 -2.69
N TYR A 47 -0.76 -12.37 -2.89
CA TYR A 47 -1.26 -13.40 -3.82
C TYR A 47 -2.68 -13.84 -3.46
N ASN A 48 -2.93 -14.17 -2.19
CA ASN A 48 -4.27 -14.52 -1.71
C ASN A 48 -5.31 -13.40 -1.99
N ALA A 49 -4.88 -12.13 -1.97
CA ALA A 49 -5.76 -11.00 -2.29
C ALA A 49 -6.04 -10.86 -3.80
N LEU A 50 -5.10 -11.24 -4.66
CA LEU A 50 -5.27 -11.28 -6.11
C LEU A 50 -6.16 -12.45 -6.54
N GLU A 51 -5.97 -13.63 -5.95
CA GLU A 51 -6.82 -14.81 -6.18
C GLU A 51 -8.29 -14.52 -5.82
N ARG A 52 -8.54 -13.89 -4.67
CA ARG A 52 -9.92 -13.46 -4.30
C ARG A 52 -10.53 -12.45 -5.27
N LYS A 53 -9.71 -11.71 -6.02
CA LYS A 53 -10.15 -10.77 -7.05
C LYS A 53 -10.25 -11.41 -8.44
N GLY A 54 -9.88 -12.69 -8.58
CA GLY A 54 -9.80 -13.36 -9.87
C GLY A 54 -8.74 -12.75 -10.80
N MET A 55 -7.69 -12.16 -10.24
CA MET A 55 -6.57 -11.60 -10.99
C MET A 55 -5.48 -12.67 -11.11
N GLY A 56 -5.43 -13.34 -12.26
CA GLY A 56 -4.38 -14.33 -12.55
C GLY A 56 -3.02 -13.64 -12.60
N VAL A 57 -2.12 -14.05 -11.72
CA VAL A 57 -0.71 -13.66 -11.70
C VAL A 57 0.14 -14.91 -11.57
N GLU A 58 1.29 -14.91 -12.21
CA GLU A 58 2.28 -15.98 -12.02
C GLU A 58 2.87 -15.85 -10.61
N GLU A 59 3.02 -16.99 -9.92
CA GLU A 59 3.42 -17.03 -8.52
C GLU A 59 4.84 -16.48 -8.33
N GLU A 60 5.72 -16.69 -9.32
CA GLU A 60 7.11 -16.23 -9.33
C GLU A 60 7.24 -14.71 -9.38
N ASP A 61 6.23 -14.01 -9.93
CA ASP A 61 6.23 -12.55 -10.05
C ASP A 61 5.69 -11.85 -8.78
N VAL A 62 5.05 -12.58 -7.87
CA VAL A 62 4.37 -12.00 -6.70
C VAL A 62 5.35 -11.23 -5.82
N GLU A 63 6.55 -11.77 -5.59
CA GLU A 63 7.54 -11.14 -4.71
C GLU A 63 7.98 -9.77 -5.25
N ILE A 64 8.34 -9.70 -6.54
CA ILE A 64 8.74 -8.43 -7.15
C ILE A 64 7.57 -7.45 -7.25
N MET A 65 6.34 -7.93 -7.49
CA MET A 65 5.15 -7.08 -7.44
C MET A 65 5.01 -6.42 -6.07
N VAL A 66 5.11 -7.17 -4.97
CA VAL A 66 5.01 -6.61 -3.62
C VAL A 66 6.10 -5.57 -3.37
N GLN A 67 7.34 -5.86 -3.75
CA GLN A 67 8.45 -4.91 -3.63
C GLN A 67 8.18 -3.60 -4.40
N ILE A 68 7.68 -3.69 -5.63
CA ILE A 68 7.31 -2.52 -6.44
C ILE A 68 6.20 -1.71 -5.75
N HIS A 69 5.17 -2.37 -5.19
CA HIS A 69 4.09 -1.68 -4.49
C HIS A 69 4.61 -0.96 -3.23
N ASN A 70 5.46 -1.62 -2.44
CA ASN A 70 6.07 -1.01 -1.26
C ASN A 70 6.91 0.20 -1.66
N PHE A 71 7.76 0.07 -2.68
CA PHE A 71 8.55 1.17 -3.23
C PHE A 71 7.68 2.36 -3.67
N LEU A 72 6.59 2.10 -4.40
CA LEU A 72 5.67 3.15 -4.85
C LEU A 72 4.94 3.82 -3.67
N ASN A 73 4.58 3.08 -2.64
CA ASN A 73 3.95 3.63 -1.43
C ASN A 73 4.91 4.55 -0.67
N GLU A 74 6.16 4.14 -0.49
CA GLU A 74 7.19 4.96 0.15
C GLU A 74 7.49 6.22 -0.66
N GLY A 75 7.65 6.11 -1.98
CA GLY A 75 7.83 7.27 -2.86
C GLY A 75 6.65 8.24 -2.82
N ALA A 76 5.41 7.73 -2.81
CA ALA A 76 4.23 8.56 -2.66
C ALA A 76 4.19 9.28 -1.30
N TRP A 77 4.66 8.62 -0.24
CA TRP A 77 4.76 9.23 1.09
C TRP A 77 5.78 10.37 1.12
N GLU A 78 6.93 10.23 0.47
CA GLU A 78 7.91 11.32 0.34
C GLU A 78 7.32 12.54 -0.35
N GLU A 79 6.53 12.35 -1.40
CA GLU A 79 5.85 13.45 -2.11
C GLU A 79 4.82 14.15 -1.21
N VAL A 80 4.07 13.39 -0.40
CA VAL A 80 3.18 13.97 0.62
C VAL A 80 3.98 14.81 1.62
N LEU A 81 5.10 14.32 2.13
CA LEU A 81 5.95 15.07 3.06
C LEU A 81 6.51 16.35 2.42
N LYS A 82 6.90 16.31 1.13
CA LYS A 82 7.34 17.51 0.39
C LYS A 82 6.20 18.53 0.29
N TRP A 83 4.99 18.08 -0.04
CA TRP A 83 3.82 18.94 -0.12
C TRP A 83 3.47 19.61 1.21
N GLU A 84 3.45 18.83 2.30
CA GLU A 84 3.13 19.33 3.64
C GLU A 84 4.17 20.35 4.13
N LYS A 85 5.47 20.16 3.81
CA LYS A 85 6.53 21.14 4.13
C LYS A 85 6.30 22.52 3.49
N LEU A 86 5.62 22.58 2.35
CA LEU A 86 5.30 23.84 1.67
C LEU A 86 4.10 24.55 2.29
N GLN A 87 3.29 23.87 3.11
CA GLN A 87 2.13 24.45 3.78
C GLN A 87 2.56 25.07 5.12
N ALA A 88 2.23 26.34 5.32
CA ALA A 88 2.69 27.12 6.48
C ALA A 88 1.89 26.82 7.77
N HIS A 89 1.86 25.57 8.28
CA HIS A 89 1.25 25.28 9.60
C HIS A 89 1.84 24.08 10.39
N LYS A 90 2.45 24.41 11.54
CA LYS A 90 2.19 23.94 12.93
C LYS A 90 1.97 22.44 13.28
N CYS A 91 2.41 21.48 12.49
CA CYS A 91 2.38 20.07 12.94
C CYS A 91 3.78 19.48 12.96
N ASP A 92 4.30 19.20 14.16
CA ASP A 92 5.64 18.63 14.33
C ASP A 92 5.71 17.14 13.90
N MET A 93 4.56 16.47 13.70
CA MET A 93 4.52 15.04 13.37
C MET A 93 3.36 14.70 12.43
N ILE A 94 3.67 14.60 11.13
CA ILE A 94 2.73 14.18 10.10
C ILE A 94 2.52 12.66 10.20
N LYS A 95 1.25 12.23 10.18
CA LYS A 95 0.86 10.82 10.24
C LYS A 95 -0.19 10.52 9.19
N LEU A 96 -0.17 9.32 8.64
CA LEU A 96 -1.16 8.86 7.67
C LEU A 96 -2.34 8.18 8.37
N THR A 97 -3.54 8.71 8.14
CA THR A 97 -4.80 8.14 8.68
C THR A 97 -5.21 6.86 7.96
N ARG A 98 -5.11 6.83 6.63
CA ARG A 98 -5.52 5.70 5.78
C ARG A 98 -4.64 5.60 4.54
N LEU A 99 -4.25 4.38 4.21
CA LEU A 99 -3.65 4.02 2.93
C LEU A 99 -4.74 3.40 2.05
N GLN A 100 -5.23 4.14 1.06
CA GLN A 100 -6.36 3.71 0.22
C GLN A 100 -6.14 4.09 -1.24
N GLY A 101 -6.14 3.08 -2.12
CA GLY A 101 -6.19 3.29 -3.57
C GLY A 101 -7.58 3.74 -4.03
N ARG A 102 -7.61 4.61 -5.04
CA ARG A 102 -8.84 5.13 -5.67
C ARG A 102 -8.81 4.90 -7.19
N PRO A 103 -8.76 3.65 -7.68
CA PRO A 103 -8.49 3.34 -9.09
C PRO A 103 -9.60 3.82 -10.06
N ASN A 104 -10.84 3.91 -9.58
CA ASN A 104 -11.98 4.36 -10.39
C ASN A 104 -12.15 5.88 -10.39
N ASP A 105 -11.36 6.62 -9.60
CA ASP A 105 -11.47 8.06 -9.49
C ASP A 105 -10.48 8.74 -10.44
N LEU A 106 -11.02 9.47 -11.40
CA LEU A 106 -10.19 10.25 -12.32
C LEU A 106 -9.46 11.37 -11.56
N SER A 107 -8.15 11.45 -11.75
CA SER A 107 -7.37 12.59 -11.29
C SER A 107 -7.87 13.89 -11.94
N PRO A 108 -7.68 15.07 -11.32
CA PRO A 108 -8.05 16.35 -11.94
C PRO A 108 -7.46 16.51 -13.35
N LYS A 109 -6.22 16.06 -13.54
CA LYS A 109 -5.55 16.03 -14.85
C LYS A 109 -6.27 15.12 -15.86
N ALA A 110 -6.64 13.91 -15.46
CA ALA A 110 -7.37 12.98 -16.31
C ALA A 110 -8.77 13.50 -16.68
N ARG A 111 -9.46 14.18 -15.76
CA ARG A 111 -10.75 14.83 -16.02
C ARG A 111 -10.63 15.91 -17.10
N ILE A 112 -9.63 16.80 -16.98
CA ILE A 112 -9.39 17.88 -17.95
C ILE A 112 -9.05 17.29 -19.32
N LEU A 113 -8.14 16.32 -19.40
CA LEU A 113 -7.76 15.68 -20.66
C LEU A 113 -8.92 14.92 -21.32
N GLY A 114 -9.84 14.35 -20.54
CA GLY A 114 -11.02 13.67 -21.06
C GLY A 114 -12.04 14.59 -21.73
N TRP A 115 -12.06 15.90 -21.42
CA TRP A 115 -12.97 16.86 -22.06
C TRP A 115 -12.51 17.32 -23.45
N PHE A 116 -11.24 17.11 -23.79
CA PHE A 116 -10.67 17.46 -25.09
C PHE A 116 -10.62 16.25 -26.06
N LYS A 117 -11.31 15.16 -25.73
CA LYS A 117 -11.48 13.98 -26.57
C LYS A 117 -12.87 13.92 -27.18
#